data_AF-A0A7C7RJ47-F1
#
_entry.id   AF-A0A7C7RJ47-F1
#
_cell.length_a   1.000
_cell.length_b   1.000
_cell.length_c   1.000
_cell.angle_alpha   90.00
_cell.angle_beta   90.00
_cell.angle_gamma   90.00
#
_symmetry.space_group_name_H-M   'P 1'
#
loop_
_entity.id
_entity.type
_entity.pdbx_description
1 polymer ?
#
loop_
_entity_poly.entity_id
_entity_poly.type
_entity_poly.pdbx_seq_one_letter_code
_entity_poly.pdbx_strand_id
1 'polypeptide(L)'
;MEHKQARQVDHAPHGFLQTGQRNCYDMAGEIISCAETGQDGEYRRGLSWPEPRFEAVSDIVLDHLTGLAWTTNANLAEFPLMWQEALEFILDMNRRKTYGFSDWRLPNRRELRSLVSYETRRPALPQGHPFSNIFLGWYWTSTSAAINPAYAWYIHMEGARLFYGRKDQYFLLWPVRGRSTVLPATGQRICYDSAGVELPCGNTGQDGETTMGLTWPSPRFEVLDYSVIDRLTGLRWLRKASLSEEATSWPGSFDLVEQLNGNRAGDGLHWRLPCINELESLVDCSTHSPALPPGHPFTDVKDVYWSSTTSFFETDWAWALYLTKGALGVGIKKEKNFFVWPVSDE
;
A
#
# COMPACT_ATOMS: atom_id res chain seq x y z
N MET A 1 -20.21 45.92 7.31
CA MET A 1 -20.43 44.46 7.46
C MET A 1 -19.92 43.81 6.20
N GLU A 2 -18.62 43.51 6.16
CA GLU A 2 -18.00 42.81 5.04
C GLU A 2 -18.03 41.32 5.33
N HIS A 3 -18.84 40.58 4.57
CA HIS A 3 -18.84 39.13 4.57
C HIS A 3 -17.53 38.64 3.96
N LYS A 4 -16.60 38.16 4.79
CA LYS A 4 -15.50 37.31 4.34
C LYS A 4 -16.09 35.97 3.91
N GLN A 5 -16.16 35.77 2.60
CA GLN A 5 -16.36 34.46 1.98
C GLN A 5 -15.23 33.55 2.44
N ALA A 6 -15.57 32.49 3.17
CA ALA A 6 -14.63 31.42 3.48
C ALA A 6 -14.18 30.80 2.15
N ARG A 7 -12.87 30.86 1.87
CA ARG A 7 -12.27 30.09 0.78
C ARG A 7 -12.46 28.62 1.13
N GLN A 8 -13.29 27.94 0.35
CA GLN A 8 -13.33 26.50 0.27
C GLN A 8 -11.95 26.05 -0.24
N VAL A 9 -11.15 25.45 0.64
CA VAL A 9 -9.88 24.84 0.26
C VAL A 9 -10.26 23.54 -0.44
N ASP A 10 -10.12 23.52 -1.77
CA ASP A 10 -10.23 22.29 -2.56
C ASP A 10 -9.14 21.31 -2.11
N HIS A 11 -9.48 20.39 -1.20
CA HIS A 11 -8.61 19.26 -0.84
C HIS A 11 -8.61 18.25 -1.99
N ALA A 12 -7.64 18.40 -2.89
CA ALA A 12 -7.28 17.39 -3.89
C ALA A 12 -6.86 16.06 -3.20
N PRO A 13 -7.07 14.89 -3.84
CA PRO A 13 -7.27 13.62 -3.18
C PRO A 13 -6.00 13.12 -2.46
N HIS A 14 -6.14 12.81 -1.18
CA HIS A 14 -5.08 12.23 -0.35
C HIS A 14 -4.55 10.94 -1.00
N GLY A 15 -3.26 10.90 -1.33
CA GLY A 15 -2.58 9.83 -2.07
C GLY A 15 -2.49 8.46 -1.38
N PHE A 16 -3.47 8.10 -0.56
CA PHE A 16 -3.61 6.80 0.10
C PHE A 16 -5.09 6.46 0.36
N LEU A 17 -5.38 5.17 0.40
CA LEU A 17 -6.74 4.63 0.58
C LEU A 17 -7.00 4.24 2.04
N GLN A 18 -8.25 4.19 2.45
CA GLN A 18 -8.63 3.44 3.66
C GLN A 18 -8.26 1.95 3.52
N THR A 19 -7.92 1.31 4.63
CA THR A 19 -7.61 -0.13 4.70
C THR A 19 -8.86 -1.02 4.64
N GLY A 20 -10.02 -0.42 4.89
CA GLY A 20 -11.30 -1.11 5.06
C GLY A 20 -11.51 -1.68 6.46
N GLN A 21 -10.54 -1.51 7.38
CA GLN A 21 -10.67 -1.97 8.75
C GLN A 21 -11.74 -1.18 9.51
N ARG A 22 -12.62 -1.88 10.23
CA ARG A 22 -13.76 -1.27 10.96
C ARG A 22 -13.78 -1.64 12.43
N ASN A 23 -13.32 -2.84 12.76
CA ASN A 23 -13.24 -3.31 14.14
C ASN A 23 -11.85 -3.05 14.73
N CYS A 24 -11.81 -2.98 16.06
CA CYS A 24 -10.59 -2.88 16.84
C CYS A 24 -10.44 -4.15 17.67
N TYR A 25 -9.20 -4.53 17.93
CA TYR A 25 -8.88 -5.82 18.50
C TYR A 25 -7.87 -5.68 19.63
N ASP A 26 -8.06 -6.43 20.70
CA ASP A 26 -7.12 -6.48 21.80
C ASP A 26 -5.88 -7.34 21.45
N MET A 27 -5.13 -7.72 22.48
CA MET A 27 -3.90 -8.49 22.38
C MET A 27 -4.10 -9.99 22.20
N ALA A 28 -5.28 -10.50 22.56
CA ALA A 28 -5.69 -11.87 22.31
C ALA A 28 -6.35 -12.01 20.92
N GLY A 29 -6.62 -10.90 20.25
CA GLY A 29 -7.29 -10.86 18.96
C GLY A 29 -8.82 -10.80 19.09
N GLU A 30 -9.34 -10.52 20.28
CA GLU A 30 -10.77 -10.37 20.53
C GLU A 30 -11.23 -8.97 20.14
N ILE A 31 -12.46 -8.88 19.63
CA ILE A 31 -13.07 -7.60 19.22
C ILE A 31 -13.33 -6.74 20.46
N ILE A 32 -12.93 -5.47 20.38
CA ILE A 32 -13.18 -4.44 21.40
C ILE A 32 -13.82 -3.20 20.77
N SER A 33 -14.36 -2.31 21.62
CA SER A 33 -14.77 -0.98 21.19
C SER A 33 -13.56 -0.24 20.59
N CYS A 34 -13.76 0.44 19.47
CA CYS A 34 -12.71 1.26 18.86
C CYS A 34 -12.47 2.60 19.55
N ALA A 35 -13.40 3.07 20.37
CA ALA A 35 -13.29 4.38 20.99
C ALA A 35 -12.01 4.48 21.84
N GLU A 36 -11.20 5.50 21.58
CA GLU A 36 -9.99 5.84 22.33
C GLU A 36 -8.89 4.76 22.25
N THR A 37 -8.89 3.92 21.21
CA THR A 37 -7.90 2.85 21.05
C THR A 37 -6.69 3.27 20.22
N GLY A 38 -6.82 4.30 19.40
CA GLY A 38 -5.84 4.72 18.41
C GLY A 38 -5.71 3.78 17.19
N GLN A 39 -6.48 2.69 17.14
CA GLN A 39 -6.37 1.68 16.09
C GLN A 39 -6.98 2.18 14.78
N ASP A 40 -6.62 1.52 13.67
CA ASP A 40 -7.07 1.89 12.32
C ASP A 40 -8.61 1.89 12.20
N GLY A 41 -9.28 0.94 12.84
CA GLY A 41 -10.75 0.87 12.89
C GLY A 41 -11.43 2.10 13.52
N GLU A 42 -10.74 2.84 14.39
CA GLU A 42 -11.23 4.08 14.99
C GLU A 42 -11.22 5.23 13.97
N TYR A 43 -10.05 5.51 13.39
CA TYR A 43 -9.86 6.71 12.57
C TYR A 43 -10.27 6.53 11.11
N ARG A 44 -10.05 5.33 10.54
CA ARG A 44 -10.37 5.00 9.13
C ARG A 44 -9.86 6.08 8.17
N ARG A 45 -8.57 6.42 8.25
CA ARG A 45 -7.97 7.52 7.48
C ARG A 45 -7.75 7.13 6.02
N GLY A 46 -7.72 8.14 5.15
CA GLY A 46 -7.55 8.00 3.70
C GLY A 46 -8.86 8.07 2.93
N LEU A 47 -8.79 7.86 1.62
CA LEU A 47 -9.96 7.90 0.75
C LEU A 47 -10.93 6.76 1.11
N SER A 48 -12.16 7.14 1.45
CA SER A 48 -13.24 6.22 1.79
C SER A 48 -13.69 5.40 0.59
N TRP A 49 -14.05 4.14 0.83
CA TRP A 49 -14.58 3.28 -0.22
C TRP A 49 -15.99 3.76 -0.62
N PRO A 50 -16.26 3.98 -1.92
CA PRO A 50 -17.60 4.34 -2.38
C PRO A 50 -18.54 3.14 -2.26
N GLU A 51 -19.86 3.39 -2.28
CA GLU A 51 -20.85 2.32 -2.38
C GLU A 51 -21.82 2.50 -3.56
N PRO A 52 -21.88 1.53 -4.49
CA PRO A 52 -21.06 0.31 -4.55
C PRO A 52 -19.59 0.62 -4.89
N ARG A 53 -18.63 -0.12 -4.32
CA ARG A 53 -17.22 -0.03 -4.73
C ARG A 53 -16.97 -0.64 -6.10
N PHE A 54 -17.51 -1.82 -6.34
CA PHE A 54 -17.27 -2.60 -7.55
C PHE A 54 -18.54 -2.76 -8.37
N GLU A 55 -18.43 -2.52 -9.68
CA GLU A 55 -19.50 -2.73 -10.65
C GLU A 55 -19.06 -3.77 -11.68
N ALA A 56 -19.76 -4.91 -11.72
CA ALA A 56 -19.52 -5.95 -12.71
C ALA A 56 -20.17 -5.59 -14.05
N VAL A 57 -19.38 -5.55 -15.12
CA VAL A 57 -19.84 -5.25 -16.48
C VAL A 57 -19.30 -6.33 -17.43
N SER A 58 -20.14 -7.33 -17.75
CA SER A 58 -19.72 -8.52 -18.53
C SER A 58 -18.52 -9.22 -17.87
N ASP A 59 -17.36 -9.22 -18.54
CA ASP A 59 -16.15 -9.92 -18.13
C ASP A 59 -15.14 -9.03 -17.38
N ILE A 60 -15.54 -7.80 -17.08
CA ILE A 60 -14.74 -6.84 -16.32
C ILE A 60 -15.47 -6.36 -15.06
N VAL A 61 -14.69 -5.87 -14.11
CA VAL A 61 -15.17 -5.21 -12.89
C VAL A 61 -14.56 -3.82 -12.84
N LEU A 62 -15.42 -2.80 -12.81
CA LEU A 62 -15.03 -1.41 -12.58
C LEU A 62 -14.85 -1.18 -11.07
N ASP A 63 -13.70 -0.64 -10.66
CA ASP A 63 -13.45 -0.23 -9.27
C ASP A 63 -13.65 1.29 -9.16
N HIS A 64 -14.77 1.72 -8.59
CA HIS A 64 -15.10 3.14 -8.42
C HIS A 64 -14.16 3.87 -7.46
N LEU A 65 -13.44 3.15 -6.59
CA LEU A 65 -12.45 3.77 -5.70
C LEU A 65 -11.23 4.24 -6.49
N THR A 66 -10.73 3.41 -7.40
CA THR A 66 -9.45 3.64 -8.09
C THR A 66 -9.60 4.14 -9.52
N GLY A 67 -10.78 3.97 -10.12
CA GLY A 67 -11.05 4.19 -11.55
C GLY A 67 -10.47 3.10 -12.47
N LEU A 68 -9.91 2.03 -11.89
CA LEU A 68 -9.34 0.92 -12.65
C LEU A 68 -10.43 -0.09 -13.04
N ALA A 69 -10.17 -0.84 -14.10
CA ALA A 69 -10.99 -1.99 -14.47
C ALA A 69 -10.16 -3.27 -14.47
N TRP A 70 -10.73 -4.31 -13.89
CA TRP A 70 -10.09 -5.60 -13.65
C TRP A 70 -10.85 -6.69 -14.40
N THR A 71 -10.19 -7.78 -14.78
CA THR A 71 -10.92 -8.96 -15.26
C THR A 71 -11.76 -9.55 -14.13
N THR A 72 -13.00 -9.97 -14.42
CA THR A 72 -13.86 -10.65 -13.44
C THR A 72 -13.22 -11.96 -12.98
N ASN A 73 -12.66 -12.73 -13.92
CA ASN A 73 -11.87 -13.93 -13.62
C ASN A 73 -10.46 -13.51 -13.15
N ALA A 74 -10.15 -13.79 -11.88
CA ALA A 74 -8.84 -13.53 -11.29
C ALA A 74 -7.78 -14.54 -11.75
N ASN A 75 -8.14 -15.72 -12.26
CA ASN A 75 -7.21 -16.74 -12.74
C ASN A 75 -7.38 -16.97 -14.26
N LEU A 76 -7.13 -15.93 -15.05
CA LEU A 76 -7.37 -15.99 -16.50
C LEU A 76 -6.38 -16.88 -17.26
N ALA A 77 -5.17 -17.08 -16.72
CA ALA A 77 -4.17 -17.97 -17.29
C ALA A 77 -4.39 -19.45 -16.96
N GLU A 78 -5.34 -19.75 -16.05
CA GLU A 78 -5.67 -21.06 -15.47
C GLU A 78 -4.54 -21.70 -14.64
N PHE A 79 -3.29 -21.59 -15.10
CA PHE A 79 -2.08 -22.08 -14.46
C PHE A 79 -1.13 -20.94 -14.07
N PRO A 80 -0.38 -21.08 -12.96
CA PRO A 80 0.68 -20.15 -12.59
C PRO A 80 1.76 -20.03 -13.68
N LEU A 81 2.26 -18.81 -13.88
CA LEU A 81 3.26 -18.46 -14.89
C LEU A 81 4.52 -17.87 -14.23
N MET A 82 5.66 -18.03 -14.88
CA MET A 82 6.84 -17.22 -14.59
C MET A 82 6.54 -15.75 -14.83
N TRP A 83 7.31 -14.87 -14.19
CA TRP A 83 7.03 -13.44 -14.25
C TRP A 83 7.07 -12.88 -15.68
N GLN A 84 8.04 -13.33 -16.47
CA GLN A 84 8.18 -12.94 -17.87
C GLN A 84 7.03 -13.50 -18.73
N GLU A 85 6.61 -14.75 -18.49
CA GLU A 85 5.46 -15.37 -19.16
C GLU A 85 4.16 -14.63 -18.85
N ALA A 86 4.00 -14.11 -17.62
CA ALA A 86 2.84 -13.32 -17.23
C ALA A 86 2.77 -11.98 -18.00
N LEU A 87 3.91 -11.31 -18.21
CA LEU A 87 3.97 -10.10 -19.04
C LEU A 87 3.65 -10.41 -20.51
N GLU A 88 4.17 -11.52 -21.04
CA GLU A 88 3.88 -11.99 -22.40
C GLU A 88 2.41 -12.38 -22.60
N PHE A 89 1.78 -12.99 -21.60
CA PHE A 89 0.36 -13.30 -21.58
C PHE A 89 -0.49 -12.03 -21.74
N ILE A 90 -0.15 -10.97 -21.01
CA ILE A 90 -0.79 -9.66 -21.12
C ILE A 90 -0.61 -9.05 -22.52
N LEU A 91 0.60 -9.12 -23.09
CA LEU A 91 0.84 -8.66 -24.46
C LEU A 91 -0.03 -9.42 -25.47
N ASP A 92 -0.24 -10.72 -25.26
CA ASP A 92 -1.12 -11.53 -26.08
C ASP A 92 -2.59 -11.17 -25.93
N MET A 93 -3.06 -10.92 -24.70
CA MET A 93 -4.41 -10.39 -24.46
C MET A 93 -4.64 -9.09 -25.25
N ASN A 94 -3.66 -8.19 -25.26
CA ASN A 94 -3.77 -6.93 -25.98
C ASN A 94 -3.82 -7.12 -27.50
N ARG A 95 -3.04 -8.05 -28.06
CA ARG A 95 -3.09 -8.40 -29.49
C ARG A 95 -4.46 -8.97 -29.88
N ARG A 96 -5.03 -9.83 -29.04
CA ARG A 96 -6.35 -10.43 -29.26
C ARG A 96 -7.52 -9.51 -28.93
N LYS A 97 -7.26 -8.33 -28.39
CA LYS A 97 -8.28 -7.42 -27.86
C LYS A 97 -9.22 -8.13 -26.89
N THR A 98 -8.67 -8.87 -25.93
CA THR A 98 -9.47 -9.64 -24.97
C THR A 98 -10.50 -8.73 -24.29
N TYR A 99 -11.77 -9.17 -24.29
CA TYR A 99 -12.93 -8.40 -23.84
C TYR A 99 -13.14 -7.05 -24.53
N GLY A 100 -12.63 -6.89 -25.75
CA GLY A 100 -12.73 -5.67 -26.55
C GLY A 100 -11.64 -4.62 -26.27
N PHE A 101 -10.69 -4.90 -25.39
CA PHE A 101 -9.67 -3.94 -24.93
C PHE A 101 -8.25 -4.37 -25.27
N SER A 102 -7.37 -3.40 -25.51
CA SER A 102 -5.96 -3.61 -25.87
C SER A 102 -4.98 -2.83 -24.98
N ASP A 103 -5.43 -2.38 -23.81
CA ASP A 103 -4.69 -1.62 -22.80
C ASP A 103 -4.58 -2.38 -21.47
N TRP A 104 -4.65 -3.71 -21.50
CA TRP A 104 -4.39 -4.56 -20.34
C TRP A 104 -2.93 -4.48 -19.93
N ARG A 105 -2.66 -4.54 -18.63
CA ARG A 105 -1.33 -4.67 -18.06
C ARG A 105 -1.34 -5.64 -16.88
N LEU A 106 -0.16 -6.13 -16.51
CA LEU A 106 0.07 -6.68 -15.18
C LEU A 106 0.10 -5.50 -14.19
N PRO A 107 -0.71 -5.50 -13.11
CA PRO A 107 -0.81 -4.40 -12.18
C PRO A 107 0.53 -4.14 -11.50
N ASN A 108 0.87 -2.89 -11.26
CA ASN A 108 1.97 -2.63 -10.33
C ASN A 108 1.53 -2.97 -8.89
N ARG A 109 2.48 -3.01 -7.96
CA ARG A 109 2.17 -3.45 -6.59
C ARG A 109 1.15 -2.61 -5.86
N ARG A 110 0.99 -1.32 -6.19
CA ARG A 110 -0.02 -0.44 -5.57
C ARG A 110 -1.40 -0.67 -6.16
N GLU A 111 -1.48 -0.92 -7.46
CA GLU A 111 -2.71 -1.29 -8.15
C GLU A 111 -3.26 -2.60 -7.60
N LEU A 112 -2.46 -3.68 -7.55
CA LEU A 112 -2.95 -4.96 -7.02
C LEU A 112 -3.30 -4.86 -5.53
N ARG A 113 -2.48 -4.16 -4.74
CA ARG A 113 -2.74 -3.93 -3.31
C ARG A 113 -4.01 -3.12 -3.06
N SER A 114 -4.40 -2.24 -3.99
CA SER A 114 -5.62 -1.45 -3.82
C SER A 114 -6.89 -2.30 -3.73
N LEU A 115 -6.90 -3.51 -4.30
CA LEU A 115 -8.02 -4.45 -4.17
C LEU A 115 -8.16 -5.03 -2.76
N VAL A 116 -7.10 -5.03 -1.96
CA VAL A 116 -7.07 -5.68 -0.64
C VAL A 116 -8.03 -5.00 0.33
N SER A 117 -8.73 -5.83 1.12
CA SER A 117 -9.36 -5.42 2.36
C SER A 117 -8.61 -6.00 3.55
N TYR A 118 -8.26 -5.16 4.52
CA TYR A 118 -7.62 -5.57 5.77
C TYR A 118 -8.63 -5.97 6.86
N GLU A 119 -9.91 -6.14 6.51
CA GLU A 119 -11.03 -6.61 7.36
C GLU A 119 -11.54 -8.00 6.92
N THR A 120 -10.89 -8.62 5.93
CA THR A 120 -11.31 -9.90 5.36
C THR A 120 -10.10 -10.81 5.13
N ARG A 121 -10.37 -12.11 5.04
CA ARG A 121 -9.39 -13.14 4.69
C ARG A 121 -10.10 -14.24 3.92
N ARG A 122 -9.34 -14.98 3.10
CA ARG A 122 -9.85 -16.13 2.32
C ARG A 122 -11.09 -15.80 1.45
N PRO A 123 -11.01 -14.84 0.52
CA PRO A 123 -9.86 -13.98 0.17
C PRO A 123 -9.84 -12.66 0.97
N ALA A 124 -8.69 -11.98 0.99
CA ALA A 124 -8.51 -10.66 1.57
C ALA A 124 -9.02 -9.54 0.63
N LEU A 125 -10.29 -9.62 0.24
CA LEU A 125 -10.99 -8.69 -0.65
C LEU A 125 -12.26 -8.16 0.02
N PRO A 126 -12.72 -6.94 -0.32
CA PRO A 126 -13.96 -6.38 0.23
C PRO A 126 -15.13 -7.37 0.13
N GLN A 127 -15.90 -7.49 1.21
CA GLN A 127 -17.05 -8.38 1.25
C GLN A 127 -18.03 -8.07 0.12
N GLY A 128 -18.55 -9.11 -0.55
CA GLY A 128 -19.48 -8.95 -1.67
C GLY A 128 -18.83 -8.57 -3.01
N HIS A 129 -17.50 -8.67 -3.13
CA HIS A 129 -16.81 -8.44 -4.41
C HIS A 129 -17.37 -9.34 -5.54
N PRO A 130 -17.41 -8.86 -6.79
CA PRO A 130 -17.97 -9.62 -7.93
C PRO A 130 -16.96 -10.54 -8.62
N PHE A 131 -15.69 -10.54 -8.18
CA PHE A 131 -14.62 -11.34 -8.79
C PHE A 131 -14.83 -12.86 -8.63
N SER A 132 -14.38 -13.62 -9.63
CA SER A 132 -14.48 -15.09 -9.69
C SER A 132 -13.11 -15.75 -9.84
N ASN A 133 -13.05 -17.06 -9.57
CA ASN A 133 -11.84 -17.89 -9.70
C ASN A 133 -10.61 -17.32 -8.97
N ILE A 134 -10.83 -16.71 -7.80
CA ILE A 134 -9.74 -16.21 -6.96
C ILE A 134 -9.04 -17.40 -6.33
N PHE A 135 -7.76 -17.53 -6.61
CA PHE A 135 -6.90 -18.50 -5.95
C PHE A 135 -6.36 -17.90 -4.66
N LEU A 136 -6.34 -18.66 -3.56
CA LEU A 136 -5.84 -18.19 -2.27
C LEU A 136 -4.31 -18.31 -2.18
N GLY A 137 -3.61 -17.79 -3.20
CA GLY A 137 -2.17 -17.86 -3.33
C GLY A 137 -1.57 -16.54 -3.79
N TRP A 138 -0.39 -16.62 -4.40
CA TRP A 138 0.39 -15.45 -4.83
C TRP A 138 0.01 -14.98 -6.23
N TYR A 139 -0.07 -13.67 -6.38
CA TYR A 139 -0.30 -12.97 -7.64
C TYR A 139 0.84 -12.01 -7.93
N TRP A 140 1.44 -12.16 -9.10
CA TRP A 140 2.48 -11.28 -9.60
C TRP A 140 2.00 -9.83 -9.74
N THR A 141 2.92 -8.91 -9.51
CA THR A 141 2.81 -7.51 -9.94
C THR A 141 3.89 -7.22 -10.98
N SER A 142 3.77 -6.13 -11.74
CA SER A 142 4.77 -5.68 -12.71
C SER A 142 5.98 -4.96 -12.08
N THR A 143 6.02 -4.85 -10.75
CA THR A 143 7.08 -4.15 -10.02
C THR A 143 8.22 -5.11 -9.67
N SER A 144 9.45 -4.82 -10.12
CA SER A 144 10.66 -5.54 -9.69
C SER A 144 11.09 -5.16 -8.27
N ALA A 145 11.76 -6.04 -7.54
CA ALA A 145 12.28 -5.73 -6.21
C ALA A 145 13.64 -5.03 -6.30
N ALA A 146 13.74 -3.78 -5.83
CA ALA A 146 14.99 -3.00 -5.91
C ALA A 146 16.18 -3.66 -5.20
N ILE A 147 15.95 -4.35 -4.08
CA ILE A 147 17.00 -5.06 -3.33
C ILE A 147 17.60 -6.24 -4.11
N ASN A 148 16.86 -6.82 -5.06
CA ASN A 148 17.33 -7.87 -5.94
C ASN A 148 16.47 -7.91 -7.22
N PRO A 149 16.91 -7.28 -8.33
CA PRO A 149 16.10 -7.15 -9.54
C PRO A 149 15.77 -8.46 -10.27
N ALA A 150 16.38 -9.59 -9.89
CA ALA A 150 15.97 -10.93 -10.33
C ALA A 150 14.66 -11.41 -9.66
N TYR A 151 14.10 -10.59 -8.76
CA TYR A 151 12.86 -10.84 -8.04
C TYR A 151 11.81 -9.80 -8.42
N ALA A 152 10.54 -10.18 -8.32
CA ALA A 152 9.40 -9.30 -8.51
C ALA A 152 8.43 -9.39 -7.33
N TRP A 153 7.65 -8.34 -7.12
CA TRP A 153 6.66 -8.29 -6.05
C TRP A 153 5.44 -9.15 -6.37
N TYR A 154 4.84 -9.72 -5.33
CA TYR A 154 3.57 -10.43 -5.40
C TYR A 154 2.71 -10.17 -4.16
N ILE A 155 1.41 -10.44 -4.26
CA ILE A 155 0.46 -10.34 -3.14
C ILE A 155 -0.21 -11.69 -2.90
N HIS A 156 -0.28 -12.10 -1.63
CA HIS A 156 -1.02 -13.30 -1.22
C HIS A 156 -2.50 -12.99 -1.02
N MET A 157 -3.40 -13.62 -1.75
CA MET A 157 -4.84 -13.31 -1.64
C MET A 157 -5.52 -13.92 -0.43
N GLU A 158 -4.87 -14.81 0.32
CA GLU A 158 -5.46 -15.35 1.55
C GLU A 158 -5.47 -14.33 2.70
N GLY A 159 -4.42 -13.52 2.81
CA GLY A 159 -4.16 -12.63 3.96
C GLY A 159 -3.36 -11.38 3.62
N ALA A 160 -3.35 -10.99 2.34
CA ALA A 160 -2.80 -9.75 1.79
C ALA A 160 -1.29 -9.48 1.98
N ARG A 161 -0.49 -10.49 2.32
CA ARG A 161 0.96 -10.29 2.48
C ARG A 161 1.59 -9.84 1.16
N LEU A 162 2.44 -8.80 1.21
CA LEU A 162 3.13 -8.22 0.06
C LEU A 162 4.64 -8.43 0.21
N PHE A 163 5.17 -9.35 -0.58
CA PHE A 163 6.57 -9.80 -0.57
C PHE A 163 7.05 -9.97 -2.02
N TYR A 164 8.25 -10.51 -2.22
CA TYR A 164 8.82 -10.75 -3.53
C TYR A 164 9.39 -12.17 -3.65
N GLY A 165 9.41 -12.69 -4.88
CA GLY A 165 9.98 -13.99 -5.22
C GLY A 165 10.75 -13.93 -6.53
N ARG A 166 11.49 -15.00 -6.83
CA ARG A 166 12.33 -15.05 -8.03
C ARG A 166 11.44 -15.03 -9.27
N LYS A 167 11.86 -14.30 -10.30
CA LYS A 167 11.12 -14.19 -11.57
C LYS A 167 10.95 -15.53 -12.31
N ASP A 168 11.73 -16.55 -11.94
CA ASP A 168 11.66 -17.94 -12.43
C ASP A 168 10.67 -18.84 -11.65
N GLN A 169 9.98 -18.31 -10.64
CA GLN A 169 8.91 -19.01 -9.91
C GLN A 169 7.57 -18.80 -10.58
N TYR A 170 6.60 -19.66 -10.27
CA TYR A 170 5.30 -19.68 -10.92
C TYR A 170 4.22 -19.12 -9.98
N PHE A 171 3.61 -17.99 -10.35
CA PHE A 171 2.49 -17.38 -9.63
C PHE A 171 1.41 -16.91 -10.61
N LEU A 172 0.24 -16.54 -10.09
CA LEU A 172 -0.88 -16.11 -10.92
C LEU A 172 -0.73 -14.64 -11.34
N LEU A 173 -1.59 -14.20 -12.25
CA LEU A 173 -1.67 -12.81 -12.68
C LEU A 173 -3.13 -12.34 -12.70
N TRP A 174 -3.35 -11.07 -12.37
CA TRP A 174 -4.68 -10.47 -12.43
C TRP A 174 -4.64 -9.22 -13.33
N PRO A 175 -5.07 -9.33 -14.60
CA PRO A 175 -5.00 -8.22 -15.53
C PRO A 175 -5.82 -7.01 -15.08
N VAL A 176 -5.25 -5.83 -15.27
CA VAL A 176 -5.88 -4.54 -14.99
C VAL A 176 -5.73 -3.60 -16.20
N ARG A 177 -6.66 -2.68 -16.36
CA ARG A 177 -6.64 -1.62 -17.39
C ARG A 177 -7.10 -0.27 -16.84
N GLY A 178 -6.91 0.78 -17.61
CA GLY A 178 -7.20 2.17 -17.19
C GLY A 178 -6.11 2.79 -16.30
N ARG A 179 -6.33 4.04 -15.89
CA ARG A 179 -5.39 4.82 -15.08
C ARG A 179 -6.07 5.25 -13.78
N SER A 180 -5.38 5.11 -12.67
CA SER A 180 -5.86 5.62 -11.39
C SER A 180 -5.41 7.06 -11.14
N THR A 181 -6.31 7.87 -10.62
CA THR A 181 -6.04 9.25 -10.18
C THR A 181 -5.86 9.38 -8.67
N VAL A 182 -5.83 8.25 -7.94
CA VAL A 182 -5.71 8.24 -6.47
C VAL A 182 -4.54 7.39 -5.98
N LEU A 183 -4.03 6.47 -6.82
CA LEU A 183 -2.87 5.66 -6.49
C LEU A 183 -1.59 6.34 -6.96
N PRO A 184 -0.59 6.54 -6.08
CA PRO A 184 0.69 7.13 -6.47
C PRO A 184 1.56 6.16 -7.26
N ALA A 185 2.31 6.68 -8.25
CA ALA A 185 3.29 5.89 -8.99
C ALA A 185 4.35 5.29 -8.05
N THR A 186 4.85 4.09 -8.34
CA THR A 186 5.70 3.33 -7.41
C THR A 186 7.11 3.91 -7.22
N GLY A 187 7.56 4.75 -8.14
CA GLY A 187 8.93 5.28 -8.21
C GLY A 187 9.85 4.47 -9.13
N GLN A 188 9.45 3.26 -9.54
CA GLN A 188 10.24 2.42 -10.46
C GLN A 188 10.28 3.02 -11.87
N ARG A 189 11.48 3.09 -12.45
CA ARG A 189 11.73 3.64 -13.81
C ARG A 189 12.69 2.78 -14.66
N ILE A 190 13.25 1.74 -14.04
CA ILE A 190 14.22 0.84 -14.67
C ILE A 190 13.54 -0.51 -14.85
N CYS A 191 13.80 -1.16 -15.98
CA CYS A 191 13.30 -2.48 -16.32
C CYS A 191 14.44 -3.49 -16.30
N TYR A 192 14.11 -4.73 -15.97
CA TYR A 192 15.11 -5.78 -15.79
C TYR A 192 14.64 -7.09 -16.41
N ASP A 193 15.58 -7.90 -16.90
CA ASP A 193 15.29 -9.28 -17.30
C ASP A 193 15.01 -10.19 -16.09
N SER A 194 14.86 -11.49 -16.34
CA SER A 194 14.63 -12.50 -15.30
C SER A 194 15.85 -12.73 -14.39
N ALA A 195 17.06 -12.42 -14.86
CA ALA A 195 18.31 -12.50 -14.10
C ALA A 195 18.59 -11.22 -13.29
N GLY A 196 17.78 -10.17 -13.47
CA GLY A 196 17.94 -8.88 -12.81
C GLY A 196 18.92 -7.93 -13.51
N VAL A 197 19.28 -8.20 -14.76
CA VAL A 197 20.10 -7.30 -15.57
C VAL A 197 19.19 -6.22 -16.14
N GLU A 198 19.64 -4.96 -16.04
CA GLU A 198 18.93 -3.81 -16.60
C GLU A 198 18.77 -3.93 -18.12
N LEU A 199 17.59 -3.58 -18.61
CA LEU A 199 17.27 -3.54 -20.04
C LEU A 199 16.46 -2.30 -20.41
N PRO A 200 16.43 -1.90 -21.69
CA PRO A 200 15.56 -0.84 -22.17
C PRO A 200 14.08 -1.18 -21.93
N CYS A 201 13.34 -0.27 -21.31
CA CYS A 201 11.95 -0.53 -20.90
C CYS A 201 10.92 -0.72 -22.03
N GLY A 202 11.27 -0.46 -23.30
CA GLY A 202 10.29 -0.47 -24.39
C GLY A 202 9.64 -1.84 -24.64
N ASN A 203 8.31 -1.90 -24.59
CA ASN A 203 7.47 -3.07 -24.80
C ASN A 203 7.70 -4.21 -23.80
N THR A 204 8.08 -3.89 -22.56
CA THR A 204 8.35 -4.88 -21.51
C THR A 204 7.12 -5.17 -20.66
N GLY A 205 6.15 -4.25 -20.60
CA GLY A 205 4.99 -4.31 -19.71
C GLY A 205 5.33 -4.09 -18.23
N GLN A 206 6.58 -3.78 -17.90
CA GLN A 206 7.04 -3.62 -16.52
C GLN A 206 6.59 -2.27 -15.94
N ASP A 207 6.56 -2.18 -14.61
CA ASP A 207 6.22 -0.95 -13.89
C ASP A 207 7.19 0.19 -14.24
N GLY A 208 8.48 -0.13 -14.47
CA GLY A 208 9.48 0.82 -14.94
C GLY A 208 9.20 1.44 -16.32
N GLU A 209 8.47 0.74 -17.19
CA GLU A 209 8.03 1.26 -18.49
C GLU A 209 6.78 2.12 -18.35
N THR A 210 5.77 1.58 -17.66
CA THR A 210 4.42 2.16 -17.65
C THR A 210 4.30 3.32 -16.68
N THR A 211 5.04 3.28 -15.56
CA THR A 211 5.08 4.29 -14.49
C THR A 211 3.69 4.72 -14.01
N MET A 212 2.76 3.76 -13.92
CA MET A 212 1.35 4.02 -13.65
C MET A 212 1.12 4.59 -12.25
N GLY A 213 0.26 5.61 -12.17
CA GLY A 213 -0.14 6.29 -10.94
C GLY A 213 0.15 7.79 -10.95
N LEU A 214 -0.21 8.47 -9.86
CA LEU A 214 0.06 9.90 -9.68
C LEU A 214 1.56 10.16 -9.60
N THR A 215 2.02 11.15 -10.36
CA THR A 215 3.39 11.64 -10.29
C THR A 215 3.66 12.27 -8.93
N TRP A 216 4.84 12.02 -8.36
CA TRP A 216 5.20 12.60 -7.07
C TRP A 216 5.49 14.10 -7.19
N PRO A 217 5.08 14.92 -6.21
CA PRO A 217 5.46 16.33 -6.15
C PRO A 217 6.99 16.52 -6.08
N SER A 218 7.47 17.66 -6.58
CA SER A 218 8.88 18.06 -6.48
C SER A 218 8.99 19.48 -5.91
N PRO A 219 9.58 19.67 -4.70
CA PRO A 219 10.00 18.61 -3.77
C PRO A 219 8.79 17.86 -3.20
N ARG A 220 8.97 16.57 -2.86
CA ARG A 220 7.94 15.75 -2.20
C ARG A 220 7.83 16.07 -0.71
N PHE A 221 8.96 16.17 -0.03
CA PHE A 221 9.02 16.39 1.40
C PHE A 221 9.34 17.84 1.71
N GLU A 222 8.56 18.43 2.62
CA GLU A 222 8.79 19.75 3.17
C GLU A 222 9.18 19.64 4.63
N VAL A 223 10.40 20.07 4.93
CA VAL A 223 10.96 20.02 6.28
C VAL A 223 10.46 21.23 7.06
N LEU A 224 9.81 20.94 8.19
CA LEU A 224 9.53 21.92 9.24
C LEU A 224 10.51 21.67 10.40
N ASP A 225 10.21 22.16 11.60
CA ASP A 225 11.12 22.03 12.75
C ASP A 225 11.45 20.57 13.07
N TYR A 226 10.53 19.88 13.75
CA TYR A 226 10.68 18.48 14.17
C TYR A 226 9.81 17.52 13.35
N SER A 227 9.12 18.02 12.33
CA SER A 227 8.22 17.26 11.46
C SER A 227 8.51 17.49 9.98
N VAL A 228 7.95 16.63 9.13
CA VAL A 228 8.07 16.69 7.67
C VAL A 228 6.68 16.53 7.07
N ILE A 229 6.27 17.45 6.20
CA ILE A 229 5.04 17.29 5.41
C ILE A 229 5.38 16.47 4.16
N ASP A 230 4.67 15.37 3.93
CA ASP A 230 4.68 14.65 2.66
C ASP A 230 3.62 15.24 1.72
N ARG A 231 4.05 16.04 0.75
CA ARG A 231 3.15 16.71 -0.20
C ARG A 231 2.39 15.73 -1.11
N LEU A 232 2.79 14.47 -1.17
CA LEU A 232 2.05 13.44 -1.90
C LEU A 232 0.74 13.04 -1.20
N THR A 233 0.76 12.99 0.13
CA THR A 233 -0.37 12.52 0.95
C THR A 233 -1.05 13.63 1.74
N GLY A 234 -0.34 14.73 1.97
CA GLY A 234 -0.70 15.79 2.90
C GLY A 234 -0.34 15.47 4.36
N LEU A 235 0.17 14.26 4.65
CA LEU A 235 0.45 13.82 6.01
C LEU A 235 1.70 14.48 6.58
N ARG A 236 1.66 14.77 7.87
CA ARG A 236 2.81 15.27 8.64
C ARG A 236 3.44 14.12 9.42
N TRP A 237 4.71 13.84 9.15
CA TRP A 237 5.48 12.78 9.78
C TRP A 237 6.47 13.35 10.79
N LEU A 238 6.73 12.61 11.87
CA LEU A 238 7.83 12.97 12.77
C LEU A 238 9.17 12.84 12.04
N ARG A 239 10.03 13.87 12.13
CA ARG A 239 11.31 13.88 11.39
C ARG A 239 12.29 12.84 11.92
N LYS A 240 12.35 12.67 13.24
CA LYS A 240 13.02 11.55 13.89
C LYS A 240 12.07 10.34 13.79
N ALA A 241 12.37 9.41 12.90
CA ALA A 241 11.44 8.34 12.52
C ALA A 241 11.20 7.32 13.64
N SER A 242 12.02 7.28 14.68
CA SER A 242 11.82 6.42 15.86
C SER A 242 11.54 7.22 17.13
N LEU A 243 10.39 6.96 17.77
CA LEU A 243 10.08 7.50 19.10
C LEU A 243 10.85 6.82 20.25
N SER A 244 11.30 5.58 20.05
CA SER A 244 12.00 4.79 21.06
C SER A 244 13.39 4.37 20.57
N GLU A 245 14.31 4.13 21.51
CA GLU A 245 15.65 3.60 21.20
C GLU A 245 15.60 2.10 20.88
N GLU A 246 14.75 1.36 21.60
CA GLU A 246 14.51 -0.06 21.43
C GLU A 246 13.16 -0.32 20.74
N ALA A 247 13.01 -1.51 20.16
CA ALA A 247 11.75 -1.98 19.62
C ALA A 247 10.69 -2.13 20.73
N THR A 248 9.42 -1.91 20.37
CA THR A 248 8.29 -1.93 21.30
C THR A 248 7.26 -2.98 20.90
N SER A 249 6.40 -3.33 21.84
CA SER A 249 5.18 -4.09 21.55
C SER A 249 4.15 -3.18 20.89
N TRP A 250 3.15 -3.78 20.26
CA TRP A 250 2.12 -3.02 19.59
C TRP A 250 1.31 -2.11 20.55
N PRO A 251 0.88 -2.54 21.76
CA PRO A 251 0.28 -1.63 22.76
C PRO A 251 1.23 -0.51 23.19
N GLY A 252 2.49 -0.85 23.45
CA GLY A 252 3.50 0.13 23.87
C GLY A 252 3.74 1.21 22.81
N SER A 253 3.37 0.97 21.54
CA SER A 253 3.42 2.00 20.52
C SER A 253 2.35 3.08 20.69
N PHE A 254 1.15 2.72 21.16
CA PHE A 254 0.10 3.68 21.48
C PHE A 254 0.43 4.49 22.73
N ASP A 255 0.98 3.84 23.77
CA ASP A 255 1.43 4.52 24.98
C ASP A 255 2.50 5.59 24.67
N LEU A 256 3.44 5.30 23.77
CA LEU A 256 4.48 6.25 23.34
C LEU A 256 3.90 7.43 22.57
N VAL A 257 2.88 7.19 21.74
CA VAL A 257 2.17 8.24 21.00
C VAL A 257 1.35 9.12 21.94
N GLU A 258 0.68 8.54 22.93
CA GLU A 258 -0.04 9.29 23.97
C GLU A 258 0.92 10.18 24.77
N GLN A 259 2.07 9.65 25.18
CA GLN A 259 3.12 10.43 25.84
C GLN A 259 3.65 11.57 24.95
N LEU A 260 3.82 11.32 23.64
CA LEU A 260 4.22 12.36 22.68
C LEU A 260 3.19 13.50 22.66
N ASN A 261 1.91 13.17 22.58
CA ASN A 261 0.81 14.16 22.58
C ASN A 261 0.77 14.93 23.90
N GLY A 262 0.92 14.28 25.06
CA GLY A 262 0.97 14.94 26.36
C GLY A 262 2.14 15.92 26.48
N ASN A 263 3.34 15.52 26.04
CA ASN A 263 4.54 16.37 26.04
C ASN A 263 4.44 17.54 25.05
N ARG A 264 3.53 17.47 24.07
CA ARG A 264 3.39 18.43 22.97
C ARG A 264 1.99 19.03 22.85
N ALA A 265 1.21 19.05 23.93
CA ALA A 265 -0.17 19.51 23.91
C ALA A 265 -0.35 20.97 23.41
N GLY A 266 0.71 21.79 23.47
CA GLY A 266 0.71 23.18 22.98
C GLY A 266 0.92 23.34 21.46
N ASP A 267 1.30 22.27 20.74
CA ASP A 267 1.68 22.36 19.32
C ASP A 267 0.45 22.33 18.38
N GLY A 268 -0.74 22.01 18.89
CA GLY A 268 -1.97 21.87 18.10
C GLY A 268 -1.99 20.66 17.16
N LEU A 269 -0.99 19.79 17.23
CA LEU A 269 -0.90 18.55 16.46
C LEU A 269 -1.42 17.37 17.27
N HIS A 270 -2.09 16.43 16.60
CA HIS A 270 -2.49 15.17 17.19
C HIS A 270 -1.77 14.01 16.51
N TRP A 271 -0.73 13.50 17.17
CA TRP A 271 0.03 12.37 16.68
C TRP A 271 -0.72 11.06 16.88
N ARG A 272 -0.59 10.16 15.92
CA ARG A 272 -1.13 8.81 15.96
C ARG A 272 -0.17 7.83 15.30
N LEU A 273 -0.40 6.54 15.56
CA LEU A 273 0.22 5.49 14.77
C LEU A 273 -0.40 5.47 13.36
N PRO A 274 0.40 5.43 12.28
CA PRO A 274 -0.09 5.39 10.91
C PRO A 274 -0.76 4.03 10.61
N CYS A 275 -1.79 4.02 9.77
CA CYS A 275 -2.29 2.77 9.20
C CYS A 275 -1.30 2.22 8.16
N ILE A 276 -1.45 0.95 7.77
CA ILE A 276 -0.49 0.30 6.87
C ILE A 276 -0.42 0.97 5.48
N ASN A 277 -1.52 1.59 5.04
CA ASN A 277 -1.56 2.30 3.76
C ASN A 277 -0.78 3.62 3.80
N GLU A 278 -0.75 4.29 4.96
CA GLU A 278 0.04 5.51 5.16
C GLU A 278 1.53 5.21 5.19
N LEU A 279 1.93 4.15 5.91
CA LEU A 279 3.32 3.69 5.88
C LEU A 279 3.76 3.30 4.46
N GLU A 280 2.96 2.52 3.74
CA GLU A 280 3.30 2.12 2.36
C GLU A 280 3.40 3.30 1.40
N SER A 281 2.69 4.40 1.67
CA SER A 281 2.76 5.60 0.84
C SER A 281 4.17 6.23 0.84
N LEU A 282 4.95 6.08 1.92
CA LEU A 282 6.33 6.56 2.01
C LEU A 282 7.29 5.78 1.10
N VAL A 283 6.94 4.55 0.70
CA VAL A 283 7.85 3.64 0.00
C VAL A 283 8.20 4.17 -1.39
N ASP A 284 9.49 4.15 -1.71
CA ASP A 284 9.98 4.21 -3.09
C ASP A 284 10.40 2.81 -3.52
N CYS A 285 9.73 2.27 -4.54
CA CYS A 285 9.96 0.91 -5.01
C CYS A 285 11.23 0.79 -5.86
N SER A 286 11.91 1.90 -6.16
CA SER A 286 13.21 1.93 -6.82
C SER A 286 14.39 1.92 -5.84
N THR A 287 14.14 2.08 -4.54
CA THR A 287 15.18 2.10 -3.51
C THR A 287 15.00 0.98 -2.50
N HIS A 288 16.07 0.73 -1.74
CA HIS A 288 16.07 -0.22 -0.64
C HIS A 288 17.12 0.23 0.40
N SER A 289 16.99 -0.26 1.63
CA SER A 289 17.93 -0.01 2.73
C SER A 289 18.26 1.48 2.99
N PRO A 290 17.27 2.38 3.19
CA PRO A 290 15.83 2.12 3.27
C PRO A 290 15.11 2.33 1.92
N ALA A 291 13.94 1.69 1.76
CA ALA A 291 13.03 1.85 0.63
C ALA A 291 12.24 3.16 0.70
N LEU A 292 12.95 4.28 0.83
CA LEU A 292 12.44 5.64 0.87
C LEU A 292 13.01 6.44 -0.32
N PRO A 293 12.36 7.54 -0.75
CA PRO A 293 12.87 8.36 -1.84
C PRO A 293 14.29 8.87 -1.54
N PRO A 294 15.21 8.88 -2.53
CA PRO A 294 16.56 9.41 -2.34
C PRO A 294 16.54 10.84 -1.82
N GLY A 295 17.38 11.14 -0.82
CA GLY A 295 17.45 12.47 -0.21
C GLY A 295 16.29 12.80 0.74
N HIS A 296 15.53 11.80 1.22
CA HIS A 296 14.50 12.01 2.24
C HIS A 296 15.08 12.73 3.49
N PRO A 297 14.28 13.56 4.19
CA PRO A 297 14.77 14.37 5.31
C PRO A 297 14.71 13.69 6.68
N PHE A 298 14.20 12.44 6.74
CA PHE A 298 14.02 11.69 7.98
C PHE A 298 15.34 11.22 8.59
N THR A 299 15.40 11.26 9.92
CA THR A 299 16.55 10.84 10.72
C THR A 299 16.17 9.66 11.61
N ASP A 300 17.17 8.90 12.09
CA ASP A 300 16.96 7.73 12.96
C ASP A 300 15.98 6.70 12.37
N VAL A 301 16.09 6.46 11.06
CA VAL A 301 15.27 5.48 10.34
C VAL A 301 15.69 4.07 10.74
N LYS A 302 14.75 3.30 11.27
CA LYS A 302 14.88 1.88 11.61
C LYS A 302 14.34 0.97 10.50
N ASP A 303 14.52 -0.34 10.67
CA ASP A 303 14.10 -1.33 9.68
C ASP A 303 12.58 -1.54 9.66
N VAL A 304 11.94 -1.81 10.79
CA VAL A 304 10.53 -2.23 10.81
C VAL A 304 9.69 -1.35 11.72
N TYR A 305 8.51 -0.93 11.22
CA TYR A 305 7.58 -0.06 11.94
C TYR A 305 6.20 -0.67 12.08
N TRP A 306 5.63 -0.57 13.28
CA TRP A 306 4.23 -0.90 13.53
C TRP A 306 3.29 0.04 12.78
N SER A 307 2.19 -0.51 12.27
CA SER A 307 1.01 0.25 11.85
C SER A 307 -0.12 0.08 12.88
N SER A 308 -1.11 0.96 12.86
CA SER A 308 -2.36 0.82 13.63
C SER A 308 -3.32 -0.22 13.07
N THR A 309 -2.99 -0.84 11.93
CA THR A 309 -3.83 -1.82 11.25
C THR A 309 -3.60 -3.22 11.82
N THR A 310 -4.64 -3.83 12.42
CA THR A 310 -4.64 -5.23 12.84
C THR A 310 -4.59 -6.16 11.62
N SER A 311 -3.92 -7.31 11.72
CA SER A 311 -4.00 -8.33 10.68
C SER A 311 -5.30 -9.13 10.82
N PHE A 312 -6.14 -9.16 9.78
CA PHE A 312 -7.33 -10.02 9.83
C PHE A 312 -7.00 -11.51 9.61
N PHE A 313 -5.80 -11.82 9.08
CA PHE A 313 -5.36 -13.22 8.96
C PHE A 313 -5.19 -13.86 10.33
N GLU A 314 -4.64 -13.15 11.32
CA GLU A 314 -4.63 -13.48 12.74
C GLU A 314 -4.71 -12.18 13.56
N THR A 315 -5.81 -12.00 14.32
CA THR A 315 -6.16 -10.70 14.94
C THR A 315 -5.34 -10.35 16.17
N ASP A 316 -4.58 -11.30 16.71
CA ASP A 316 -3.53 -11.08 17.71
C ASP A 316 -2.22 -10.54 17.08
N TRP A 317 -2.17 -10.36 15.76
CA TRP A 317 -1.05 -9.78 15.02
C TRP A 317 -1.44 -8.42 14.43
N ALA A 318 -0.44 -7.58 14.15
CA ALA A 318 -0.61 -6.29 13.50
C ALA A 318 0.33 -6.13 12.30
N TRP A 319 -0.06 -5.30 11.34
CA TRP A 319 0.73 -5.03 10.15
C TRP A 319 1.94 -4.14 10.44
N ALA A 320 3.00 -4.37 9.68
CA ALA A 320 4.25 -3.63 9.79
C ALA A 320 4.88 -3.39 8.40
N LEU A 321 5.54 -2.24 8.26
CA LEU A 321 6.37 -1.90 7.09
C LEU A 321 7.83 -2.25 7.35
N TYR A 322 8.44 -3.00 6.43
CA TYR A 322 9.86 -3.36 6.46
C TYR A 322 10.64 -2.48 5.48
N LEU A 323 11.30 -1.42 5.96
CA LEU A 323 12.00 -0.45 5.14
C LEU A 323 13.28 -0.97 4.49
N THR A 324 13.94 -2.02 4.99
CA THR A 324 15.08 -2.59 4.26
C THR A 324 14.71 -2.98 2.84
N LYS A 325 13.46 -3.41 2.63
CA LYS A 325 12.98 -3.95 1.35
C LYS A 325 11.68 -3.33 0.84
N GLY A 326 10.98 -2.52 1.61
CA GLY A 326 9.65 -1.98 1.27
C GLY A 326 8.53 -3.01 1.31
N ALA A 327 8.64 -4.09 2.10
CA ALA A 327 7.61 -5.14 2.20
C ALA A 327 6.58 -4.83 3.28
N LEU A 328 5.37 -5.39 3.13
CA LEU A 328 4.35 -5.35 4.17
C LEU A 328 4.22 -6.73 4.80
N GLY A 329 4.60 -6.82 6.06
CA GLY A 329 4.50 -8.03 6.86
C GLY A 329 3.68 -7.80 8.11
N VAL A 330 3.81 -8.70 9.06
CA VAL A 330 3.02 -8.74 10.29
C VAL A 330 3.92 -9.14 11.45
N GLY A 331 3.54 -8.71 12.65
CA GLY A 331 4.16 -9.17 13.89
C GLY A 331 3.11 -9.43 14.95
N ILE A 332 3.46 -10.31 15.89
CA ILE A 332 2.64 -10.65 17.05
C ILE A 332 2.58 -9.42 17.96
N LYS A 333 1.38 -8.96 18.32
CA LYS A 333 1.20 -7.68 19.02
C LYS A 333 1.97 -7.60 20.35
N LYS A 334 2.09 -8.72 21.08
CA LYS A 334 2.72 -8.77 22.42
C LYS A 334 4.24 -8.71 22.39
N GLU A 335 4.85 -8.96 21.25
CA GLU A 335 6.31 -9.04 21.12
C GLU A 335 6.92 -7.67 20.84
N LYS A 336 8.09 -7.41 21.42
CA LYS A 336 8.82 -6.15 21.23
C LYS A 336 9.66 -6.17 19.96
N ASN A 337 8.99 -6.19 18.82
CA ASN A 337 9.65 -6.47 17.54
C ASN A 337 9.95 -5.22 16.72
N PHE A 338 9.09 -4.19 16.75
CA PHE A 338 9.15 -3.08 15.78
C PHE A 338 9.11 -1.70 16.44
N PHE A 339 9.46 -0.68 15.65
CA PHE A 339 9.58 0.71 16.08
C PHE A 339 8.31 1.52 15.76
N VAL A 340 8.27 2.76 16.25
CA VAL A 340 7.10 3.65 16.17
C VAL A 340 7.47 4.91 15.42
N TRP A 341 6.78 5.13 14.30
CA TRP A 341 6.91 6.33 13.47
C TRP A 341 5.56 7.07 13.41
N PRO A 342 5.37 8.12 14.22
CA PRO A 342 4.10 8.81 14.30
C PRO A 342 3.79 9.66 13.07
N VAL A 343 2.50 9.79 12.80
CA VAL A 343 1.93 10.66 11.77
C VAL A 343 0.84 11.57 12.37
N SER A 344 0.60 12.73 11.76
CA SER A 344 -0.50 13.67 12.02
C SER A 344 -1.19 14.03 10.71
N ASP A 345 -2.51 14.28 10.78
CA ASP A 345 -3.35 14.63 9.64
C ASP A 345 -3.28 16.13 9.26
N GLU A 346 -2.76 16.97 10.16
CA GLU A 346 -2.57 18.43 10.02
C GLU A 346 -1.21 18.84 10.63
#